data_AF-A0A7W0NVL0-F1
#
_entry.id   AF-A0A7W0NVL0-F1
#
_cell.length_a   1.000
_cell.length_b   1.000
_cell.length_c   1.000
_cell.angle_alpha   90.00
_cell.angle_beta   90.00
_cell.angle_gamma   90.00
#
_symmetry.space_group_name_H-M   'P 1'
#
loop_
_entity.id
_entity.type
_entity.pdbx_description
1 polymer ?
#
loop_
_entity_poly.entity_id
_entity_poly.type
_entity_poly.pdbx_seq_one_letter_code
_entity_poly.pdbx_strand_id
1 'polypeptide(L)'
;TGQQLVDYGSMFRAYDRIVIDQMLQFTEQHRFIPALVSWLGFRVKEIPVTHQPRAEGGSRYRIRPLIEMFLDLITSYSVSPLRVLSLAGFVGAMLGFLATAAFVVYRVIEGSGVSGTVSAFALVFLLLALQLLVVASLGEYVGRIYVETKGRPYFVVGKVTRNR
;
A
#
# COMPACT_ATOMS: atom_id res chain seq x y z
N THR A 1 -17.06 -16.78 -4.53
CA THR A 1 -16.25 -16.41 -5.71
C THR A 1 -14.81 -16.28 -5.27
N GLY A 2 -14.03 -17.34 -5.42
CA GLY A 2 -12.69 -17.41 -4.83
C GLY A 2 -12.01 -18.70 -5.26
N GLN A 3 -11.49 -18.72 -6.48
CA GLN A 3 -10.55 -19.77 -6.86
C GLN A 3 -9.20 -19.35 -6.28
N GLN A 4 -8.60 -20.21 -5.45
CA GLN A 4 -7.24 -19.99 -4.96
C GLN A 4 -6.29 -20.08 -6.16
N LEU A 5 -5.80 -18.92 -6.60
CA LEU A 5 -4.66 -18.84 -7.48
C LEU A 5 -3.41 -19.12 -6.65
N VAL A 6 -2.55 -20.01 -7.13
CA VAL A 6 -1.27 -20.34 -6.51
C VAL A 6 -0.19 -19.39 -7.02
N ASP A 7 -0.29 -18.92 -8.27
CA ASP A 7 0.71 -18.08 -8.92
C ASP A 7 0.14 -16.75 -9.45
N TYR A 8 0.09 -15.76 -8.56
CA TYR A 8 -0.26 -14.39 -8.92
C TYR A 8 0.87 -13.66 -9.68
N GLY A 9 2.07 -14.22 -9.77
CA GLY A 9 3.27 -13.59 -10.32
C GLY A 9 3.54 -13.90 -11.79
N SER A 10 2.99 -15.00 -12.32
CA SER A 10 3.25 -15.42 -13.71
C SER A 10 2.73 -14.42 -14.73
N MET A 11 3.63 -13.80 -15.51
CA MET A 11 3.25 -12.86 -16.57
C MET A 11 2.70 -13.54 -17.83
N PHE A 12 2.68 -14.88 -17.89
CA PHE A 12 2.13 -15.62 -19.02
C PHE A 12 0.64 -15.91 -18.80
N ARG A 13 -0.22 -15.15 -19.46
CA ARG A 13 -1.68 -15.17 -19.25
C ARG A 13 -2.43 -15.02 -20.57
N ALA A 14 -3.60 -15.63 -20.64
CA ALA A 14 -4.56 -15.46 -21.73
C ALA A 14 -5.86 -14.87 -21.17
N TYR A 15 -6.44 -13.92 -21.89
CA TYR A 15 -7.69 -13.25 -21.52
C TYR A 15 -8.69 -13.36 -22.66
N ASP A 16 -9.95 -13.54 -22.29
CA ASP A 16 -11.05 -13.39 -23.24
C ASP A 16 -11.19 -11.92 -23.65
N ARG A 17 -11.68 -11.67 -24.87
CA ARG A 17 -11.95 -10.33 -25.40
C ARG A 17 -12.82 -9.54 -24.44
N ILE A 18 -13.87 -10.15 -23.87
CA ILE A 18 -14.79 -9.47 -22.97
C ILE A 18 -14.09 -8.93 -21.70
N VAL A 19 -13.08 -9.65 -21.21
CA VAL A 19 -12.30 -9.24 -20.03
C VAL A 19 -11.45 -8.01 -20.37
N ILE A 20 -10.79 -8.03 -21.54
CA ILE A 20 -9.97 -6.91 -22.01
C ILE A 20 -10.83 -5.66 -22.22
N ASP A 21 -12.01 -5.80 -22.82
CA ASP A 21 -12.90 -4.66 -23.08
C ASP A 21 -13.36 -3.97 -21.79
N GLN A 22 -13.59 -4.73 -20.70
CA GLN A 22 -13.88 -4.15 -19.38
C GLN A 22 -12.64 -3.50 -18.76
N MET A 23 -11.48 -4.16 -18.83
CA MET A 23 -10.23 -3.61 -18.29
C MET A 23 -9.81 -2.29 -18.94
N LEU A 24 -10.13 -2.09 -20.22
CA LEU A 24 -9.83 -0.84 -20.94
C LEU A 24 -10.62 0.36 -20.41
N GLN A 25 -11.70 0.14 -19.65
CA GLN A 25 -12.50 1.20 -19.04
C GLN A 25 -11.86 1.75 -17.75
N PHE A 26 -10.91 1.02 -17.15
CA PHE A 26 -10.25 1.46 -15.93
C PHE A 26 -9.26 2.60 -16.18
N THR A 27 -9.42 3.69 -15.43
CA THR A 27 -8.55 4.87 -15.51
C THR A 27 -7.38 4.82 -14.53
N GLU A 28 -7.34 3.80 -13.67
CA GLU A 28 -6.39 3.63 -12.55
C GLU A 28 -4.92 3.60 -12.94
N GLN A 29 -4.14 4.57 -12.48
CA GLN A 29 -2.72 4.73 -12.86
C GLN A 29 -1.86 3.54 -12.40
N HIS A 30 -2.16 2.96 -11.25
CA HIS A 30 -1.43 1.84 -10.66
C HIS A 30 -2.13 0.50 -10.97
N ARG A 31 -1.80 -0.11 -12.11
CA ARG A 31 -2.47 -1.34 -12.58
C ARG A 31 -1.72 -2.60 -12.18
N PHE A 32 -2.35 -3.41 -11.36
CA PHE A 32 -2.00 -4.81 -11.15
C PHE A 32 -3.09 -5.66 -11.77
N ILE A 33 -2.85 -6.02 -13.05
CA ILE A 33 -3.81 -6.75 -13.89
C ILE A 33 -4.47 -7.95 -13.17
N PRO A 34 -3.75 -8.81 -12.42
CA PRO A 34 -4.38 -9.94 -11.74
C PRO A 34 -5.40 -9.52 -10.69
N ALA A 35 -5.15 -8.45 -9.93
CA ALA A 35 -6.13 -7.95 -8.96
C ALA A 35 -7.36 -7.36 -9.67
N LEU A 36 -7.17 -6.62 -10.76
CA LEU A 36 -8.27 -6.04 -11.54
C LEU A 36 -9.19 -7.13 -12.12
N VAL A 37 -8.59 -8.18 -12.69
CA VAL A 37 -9.35 -9.32 -13.24
C VAL A 37 -10.07 -10.09 -12.14
N SER A 38 -9.43 -10.25 -10.97
CA SER A 38 -10.05 -10.87 -9.80
C SER A 38 -11.22 -10.04 -9.27
N TRP A 39 -11.10 -8.71 -9.26
CA TRP A 39 -12.14 -7.78 -8.82
C TRP A 39 -13.36 -7.79 -9.75
N LEU A 40 -13.14 -7.90 -11.07
CA LEU A 40 -14.22 -8.03 -12.07
C LEU A 40 -15.05 -9.33 -11.91
N GLY A 41 -14.58 -10.29 -11.10
CA GLY A 41 -15.33 -11.52 -10.79
C GLY A 41 -15.39 -12.54 -11.93
N PHE A 42 -14.57 -12.39 -12.97
CA PHE A 42 -14.47 -13.36 -14.05
C PHE A 42 -13.90 -14.71 -13.55
N ARG A 43 -14.21 -15.78 -14.28
CA ARG A 43 -13.65 -17.11 -13.99
C ARG A 43 -12.18 -17.13 -14.38
N VAL A 44 -11.30 -17.40 -13.42
CA VAL A 44 -9.86 -17.59 -13.65
C VAL A 44 -9.53 -19.07 -13.46
N LYS A 45 -8.66 -19.62 -14.30
CA LYS A 45 -8.14 -21.00 -14.18
C LYS A 45 -6.63 -20.97 -14.37
N GLU A 46 -5.90 -21.61 -13.47
CA GLU A 46 -4.46 -21.85 -13.63
C GLU A 46 -4.21 -23.13 -14.40
N ILE A 47 -3.23 -23.09 -15.30
CA ILE A 47 -2.75 -24.24 -16.06
C ILE A 47 -1.27 -24.39 -15.72
N PRO A 48 -0.83 -25.54 -15.18
CA PRO A 48 0.58 -25.75 -14.90
C PRO A 48 1.38 -25.76 -16.21
N VAL A 49 2.39 -24.92 -16.29
CA VAL A 49 3.30 -24.82 -17.43
C VAL A 49 4.73 -25.00 -16.93
N THR A 50 5.48 -25.87 -17.60
CA THR A 50 6.91 -26.04 -17.31
C THR A 50 7.71 -24.91 -17.93
N HIS A 51 8.29 -24.06 -17.11
CA HIS A 51 9.20 -23.00 -17.57
C HIS A 51 10.57 -23.61 -17.90
N GLN A 52 11.05 -23.39 -19.13
CA GLN A 52 12.41 -23.77 -19.50
C GLN A 52 13.44 -22.79 -18.93
N PRO A 53 14.65 -23.26 -18.58
CA PRO A 53 15.74 -22.38 -18.17
C PRO A 53 16.06 -21.40 -19.31
N ARG A 54 16.34 -20.15 -18.95
CA ARG A 54 16.69 -19.11 -19.92
C ARG A 54 18.02 -19.47 -20.59
N ALA A 55 18.05 -19.51 -21.93
CA ALA A 55 19.24 -19.87 -22.70
C ALA A 55 20.35 -18.81 -22.64
N GLU A 56 19.99 -17.53 -22.56
CA GLU A 56 20.95 -16.41 -22.58
C GLU A 56 20.56 -15.27 -21.63
N GLY A 57 21.59 -14.65 -21.04
CA GLY A 57 21.46 -13.49 -20.16
C GLY A 57 21.13 -13.82 -18.70
N GLY A 58 21.42 -12.87 -17.81
CA GLY A 58 21.15 -12.99 -16.38
C GLY A 58 19.69 -12.72 -16.00
N SER A 59 19.32 -13.11 -14.77
CA SER A 59 18.06 -12.69 -14.16
C SER A 59 18.05 -11.18 -13.98
N ARG A 60 16.97 -10.52 -14.40
CA ARG A 60 16.72 -9.10 -14.10
C ARG A 60 15.94 -8.90 -12.80
N TYR A 61 15.58 -9.98 -12.11
CA TYR A 61 14.93 -9.90 -10.82
C TYR A 61 15.94 -9.49 -9.75
N ARG A 62 15.76 -8.27 -9.23
CA ARG A 62 16.49 -7.76 -8.08
C ARG A 62 15.53 -7.69 -6.89
N ILE A 63 16.02 -8.07 -5.71
CA ILE A 63 15.20 -8.12 -4.48
C ILE A 63 14.62 -6.74 -4.13
N ARG A 64 15.39 -5.66 -4.31
CA ARG A 64 14.95 -4.30 -3.99
C ARG A 64 13.70 -3.87 -4.80
N PRO A 65 13.72 -3.89 -6.16
CA PRO A 65 12.53 -3.62 -6.96
C PRO A 65 11.33 -4.50 -6.65
N LEU A 66 11.55 -5.76 -6.24
CA LEU A 66 10.47 -6.66 -5.85
C LEU A 66 9.77 -6.19 -4.57
N ILE A 67 10.53 -5.73 -3.57
CA ILE A 67 9.98 -5.16 -2.33
C ILE A 67 9.24 -3.87 -2.62
N GLU A 68 9.84 -2.98 -3.40
CA GLU A 68 9.20 -1.72 -3.83
C GLU A 68 7.86 -1.98 -4.53
N MET A 69 7.85 -2.90 -5.49
CA MET A 69 6.63 -3.31 -6.20
C MET A 69 5.57 -3.87 -5.25
N PHE A 70 5.96 -4.68 -4.25
CA PHE A 70 5.02 -5.24 -3.29
C PHE A 70 4.42 -4.19 -2.36
N LEU A 71 5.23 -3.23 -1.90
CA LEU A 71 4.76 -2.10 -1.10
C LEU A 71 3.81 -1.21 -1.90
N ASP A 72 4.14 -0.93 -3.15
CA ASP A 72 3.26 -0.20 -4.08
C ASP A 72 1.94 -0.94 -4.31
N LEU A 73 1.97 -2.27 -4.41
CA LEU A 73 0.77 -3.08 -4.59
C LEU A 73 -0.16 -2.99 -3.36
N ILE A 74 0.39 -3.17 -2.16
CA ILE A 74 -0.40 -3.09 -0.92
C ILE A 74 -1.03 -1.71 -0.77
N THR A 75 -0.25 -0.64 -0.98
CA THR A 75 -0.71 0.73 -0.78
C THR A 75 -1.70 1.20 -1.86
N SER A 76 -1.62 0.64 -3.08
CA SER A 76 -2.56 0.97 -4.16
C SER A 76 -3.89 0.23 -4.06
N TYR A 77 -3.88 -1.03 -3.60
CA TYR A 77 -5.06 -1.89 -3.60
C TYR A 77 -5.68 -2.11 -2.22
N SER A 78 -5.07 -1.57 -1.15
CA SER A 78 -5.57 -1.72 0.21
C SER A 78 -5.39 -0.48 1.06
N VAL A 79 -6.45 -0.14 1.80
CA VAL A 79 -6.41 0.85 2.90
C VAL A 79 -6.02 0.23 4.25
N SER A 80 -5.69 -1.08 4.27
CA SER A 80 -5.33 -1.78 5.51
C SER A 80 -4.14 -1.17 6.24
N PRO A 81 -3.04 -0.72 5.60
CA PRO A 81 -1.93 -0.10 6.33
C PRO A 81 -2.38 1.17 7.05
N LEU A 82 -3.20 1.99 6.39
CA LEU A 82 -3.76 3.21 6.97
C LEU A 82 -4.67 2.91 8.17
N ARG A 83 -5.50 1.86 8.07
CA ARG A 83 -6.37 1.42 9.17
C ARG A 83 -5.58 0.92 10.39
N VAL A 84 -4.50 0.15 10.17
CA VAL A 84 -3.64 -0.35 11.25
C VAL A 84 -2.98 0.83 11.97
N LEU A 85 -2.43 1.79 11.23
CA LEU A 85 -1.82 2.99 11.81
C LEU A 85 -2.85 3.85 12.57
N SER A 86 -4.05 3.99 12.03
CA SER A 86 -5.14 4.74 12.68
C SER A 86 -5.56 4.08 14.00
N LEU A 87 -5.68 2.75 14.02
CA LEU A 87 -6.01 1.99 15.22
C LEU A 87 -4.88 2.08 16.26
N ALA A 88 -3.62 1.94 15.84
CA ALA A 88 -2.46 2.11 16.71
C ALA A 88 -2.41 3.51 17.32
N GLY A 89 -2.70 4.55 16.53
CA GLY A 89 -2.81 5.93 16.99
C GLY A 89 -3.94 6.11 18.01
N PHE A 90 -5.11 5.52 17.77
CA PHE A 90 -6.24 5.58 18.70
C PHE A 90 -5.93 4.89 20.04
N VAL A 91 -5.34 3.69 20.01
CA VAL A 91 -4.91 2.97 21.22
C VAL A 91 -3.84 3.76 21.97
N GLY A 92 -2.85 4.31 21.25
CA GLY A 92 -1.82 5.17 21.82
C GLY A 92 -2.39 6.42 22.50
N ALA A 93 -3.37 7.07 21.87
CA ALA A 93 -4.05 8.23 22.45
C ALA A 93 -4.83 7.86 23.72
N MET A 94 -5.53 6.72 23.74
CA MET A 94 -6.25 6.25 24.92
C MET A 94 -5.30 5.94 26.09
N LEU A 95 -4.19 5.26 25.83
CA LEU A 95 -3.18 4.98 26.85
C LEU A 95 -2.52 6.27 27.36
N GLY A 96 -2.20 7.20 26.46
CA GLY A 96 -1.64 8.50 26.83
C GLY A 96 -2.61 9.33 27.68
N PHE A 97 -3.90 9.30 27.38
CA PHE A 97 -4.93 9.95 28.18
C PHE A 97 -5.03 9.35 29.58
N LEU A 98 -5.09 8.02 29.71
CA LEU A 98 -5.13 7.33 31.00
C LEU A 98 -3.88 7.57 31.84
N ALA A 99 -2.70 7.51 31.23
CA ALA A 99 -1.43 7.79 31.90
C ALA A 99 -1.38 9.24 32.41
N THR A 100 -1.84 10.20 31.59
CA THR A 100 -1.91 11.61 31.99
C THR A 100 -2.90 11.82 33.13
N ALA A 101 -4.09 11.23 33.05
CA ALA A 101 -5.09 11.31 34.11
C ALA A 101 -4.58 10.73 35.44
N ALA A 102 -3.94 9.56 35.39
CA ALA A 102 -3.32 8.94 36.57
C ALA A 102 -2.21 9.81 37.15
N PHE A 103 -1.37 10.42 36.30
CA PHE A 103 -0.31 11.33 36.73
C PHE A 103 -0.86 12.61 37.40
N VAL A 104 -1.94 13.17 36.87
CA VAL A 104 -2.63 14.33 37.46
C VAL A 104 -3.19 13.98 38.84
N VAL A 105 -3.87 12.84 38.97
CA VAL A 105 -4.40 12.38 40.27
C VAL A 105 -3.27 12.19 41.29
N TYR A 106 -2.19 11.53 40.88
CA TYR A 106 -1.00 11.33 41.73
C TYR A 106 -0.39 12.66 42.18
N ARG A 107 -0.28 13.64 41.27
CA ARG A 107 0.24 14.98 41.57
C ARG A 107 -0.63 15.77 42.56
N VAL A 108 -1.95 15.60 42.52
CA VAL A 108 -2.88 16.25 43.47
C VAL A 108 -2.74 15.67 44.88
N ILE A 109 -2.35 14.39 45.00
CA ILE A 109 -2.26 13.69 46.30
C ILE A 109 -0.90 13.89 46.98
N GLU A 110 0.22 13.71 46.27
CA GLU A 110 1.54 13.61 46.92
C GLU A 110 2.32 14.93 47.06
N GLY A 111 1.91 16.01 46.38
CA GLY A 111 2.67 17.25 46.38
C GLY A 111 4.00 17.12 45.62
N SER A 112 4.46 18.23 45.04
CA SER A 112 5.44 18.28 43.97
C SER A 112 6.85 17.79 44.36
N GLY A 113 7.31 16.67 43.76
CA GLY A 113 8.65 16.13 44.01
C GLY A 113 9.39 15.48 42.83
N VAL A 114 8.97 15.67 41.57
CA VAL A 114 9.67 15.03 40.42
C VAL A 114 10.05 16.06 39.35
N SER A 115 11.36 16.20 39.10
CA SER A 115 11.95 16.89 37.96
C SER A 115 11.66 16.08 36.68
N GLY A 116 10.50 16.35 36.08
CA GLY A 116 9.95 15.60 34.94
C GLY A 116 10.30 16.18 33.57
N THR A 117 11.21 17.15 33.50
CA THR A 117 11.46 17.90 32.27
C THR A 117 12.03 17.03 31.14
N VAL A 118 12.99 16.16 31.46
CA VAL A 118 13.64 15.28 30.47
C VAL A 118 12.68 14.19 29.98
N SER A 119 11.91 13.58 30.88
CA SER A 119 10.90 12.57 30.52
C SER A 119 9.71 13.18 29.76
N ALA A 120 9.32 14.41 30.09
CA ALA A 120 8.30 15.15 29.34
C ALA A 120 8.75 15.45 27.91
N PHE A 121 9.99 15.92 27.71
CA PHE A 121 10.53 16.13 26.35
C PHE A 121 10.64 14.82 25.58
N ALA A 122 11.11 13.74 26.20
CA ALA A 122 11.17 12.43 25.55
C ALA A 122 9.78 11.95 25.09
N LEU A 123 8.75 12.11 25.92
CA LEU A 123 7.37 11.78 25.56
C LEU A 123 6.85 12.65 24.41
N VAL A 124 7.10 13.97 24.46
CA VAL A 124 6.69 14.89 23.40
C VAL A 124 7.36 14.54 22.07
N PHE A 125 8.67 14.28 22.05
CA PHE A 125 9.36 13.86 20.82
C PHE A 125 8.86 12.52 20.28
N LEU A 126 8.57 11.56 21.16
CA LEU A 126 7.99 10.27 20.76
C LEU A 126 6.60 10.47 20.11
N LEU A 127 5.75 11.30 20.70
CA LEU A 127 4.44 11.62 20.15
C LEU A 127 4.55 12.39 18.82
N LEU A 128 5.48 13.33 18.71
CA LEU A 128 5.73 14.05 17.46
C LEU A 128 6.25 13.12 16.35
N ALA A 129 7.16 12.20 16.67
CA ALA A 129 7.64 11.21 15.71
C ALA A 129 6.49 10.31 15.21
N LEU A 130 5.62 9.84 16.12
CA LEU A 130 4.44 9.07 15.75
C LEU A 130 3.47 9.88 14.88
N GLN A 131 3.25 11.15 15.21
CA GLN A 131 2.40 12.06 14.42
C GLN A 131 2.95 12.24 13.00
N LEU A 132 4.27 12.43 12.86
CA LEU A 132 4.91 12.54 11.55
C LEU A 132 4.77 11.26 10.73
N LEU A 133 4.81 10.07 11.33
CA LEU A 133 4.55 8.81 10.63
C LEU A 133 3.11 8.73 10.09
N VAL A 134 2.13 9.16 10.88
CA VAL A 134 0.72 9.21 10.45
C VAL A 134 0.55 10.21 9.30
N VAL A 135 1.14 11.40 9.41
CA VAL A 135 1.08 12.44 8.37
C VAL A 135 1.80 11.99 7.09
N ALA A 136 2.95 11.34 7.20
CA ALA A 136 3.67 10.78 6.05
C ALA A 136 2.83 9.72 5.33
N SER A 137 2.17 8.84 6.10
CA SER A 137 1.28 7.83 5.54
C SER A 137 0.07 8.47 4.85
N LEU A 138 -0.56 9.49 5.46
CA LEU A 138 -1.63 10.25 4.81
C LEU A 138 -1.14 10.92 3.51
N GLY A 139 0.06 11.50 3.52
CA GLY A 139 0.68 12.10 2.34
C GLY A 139 0.84 11.12 1.18
N GLU A 140 1.19 9.86 1.47
CA GLU A 140 1.28 8.79 0.47
C GLU A 140 -0.08 8.52 -0.21
N TYR A 141 -1.16 8.37 0.56
CA TYR A 141 -2.50 8.16 -0.01
C TYR A 141 -3.03 9.40 -0.74
N VAL A 142 -2.81 10.60 -0.19
CA VAL A 142 -3.19 11.87 -0.84
C VAL A 142 -2.40 12.05 -2.15
N GLY A 143 -1.13 11.69 -2.18
CA GLY A 143 -0.30 11.70 -3.39
C GLY A 143 -0.85 10.76 -4.46
N ARG A 144 -1.29 9.56 -4.09
CA ARG A 144 -1.92 8.59 -5.00
C ARG A 144 -3.26 9.13 -5.55
N ILE A 145 -4.10 9.71 -4.69
CA ILE A 145 -5.33 10.40 -5.12
C ILE A 145 -5.01 11.54 -6.09
N TYR A 146 -3.98 12.34 -5.80
CA TYR A 146 -3.54 13.42 -6.67
C TYR A 146 -3.06 12.90 -8.05
N VAL A 147 -2.34 11.78 -8.09
CA VAL A 147 -1.91 11.16 -9.36
C VAL A 147 -3.12 10.66 -10.16
N GLU A 148 -4.09 10.03 -9.51
CA GLU A 148 -5.30 9.52 -10.15
C GLU A 148 -6.19 10.65 -10.70
N THR A 149 -6.36 11.73 -9.94
CA THR A 149 -7.19 12.90 -10.33
C THR A 149 -6.61 13.73 -11.48
N LYS A 150 -5.30 13.60 -11.79
CA LYS A 150 -4.70 14.31 -12.94
C LYS A 150 -5.28 13.90 -14.28
N GLY A 151 -5.84 12.70 -14.41
CA GLY A 151 -6.42 12.20 -15.67
C GLY A 151 -5.43 12.18 -16.85
N ARG A 152 -4.12 12.08 -16.59
CA ARG A 152 -3.11 12.05 -17.66
C ARG A 152 -3.16 10.70 -18.40
N PRO A 153 -3.10 10.70 -19.75
CA PRO A 153 -3.03 9.45 -20.49
C PRO A 153 -1.69 8.74 -20.22
N TYR A 154 -1.73 7.41 -20.15
CA TYR A 154 -0.56 6.56 -19.86
C TYR A 154 0.57 6.71 -20.87
N PHE A 155 0.20 6.86 -22.13
CA PHE A 155 1.12 7.04 -23.23
C PHE A 155 0.44 7.87 -24.30
N VAL A 156 1.27 8.56 -25.08
CA VAL A 156 0.83 9.23 -26.30
C VAL A 156 1.42 8.46 -27.46
N VAL A 157 0.57 8.03 -28.39
CA VAL A 157 1.03 7.31 -29.59
C VAL A 157 1.65 8.34 -30.53
N GLY A 158 2.96 8.24 -30.75
CA GLY A 158 3.65 9.13 -31.68
C GLY A 158 3.39 8.79 -33.15
N LYS A 159 3.54 7.52 -33.53
CA LYS A 159 3.36 7.05 -34.91
C LYS A 159 2.89 5.60 -34.93
N VAL A 160 1.88 5.30 -35.75
CA VAL A 160 1.44 3.92 -36.03
C VAL A 160 1.98 3.54 -37.40
N THR A 161 2.87 2.54 -37.44
CA THR A 161 3.34 1.95 -38.71
C THR A 161 2.61 0.63 -38.90
N ARG A 162 1.84 0.51 -39.98
CA ARG A 162 1.18 -0.76 -40.34
C ARG A 162 2.13 -1.54 -41.25
N ASN A 163 2.66 -2.66 -40.76
CA ASN A 163 3.45 -3.55 -41.61
C ASN A 163 2.49 -4.20 -42.61
N ARG A 164 2.79 -4.09 -43.91
CA ARG A 164 2.04 -4.77 -44.98
C ARG A 164 2.52 -6.21 -45.12
#